data_AF-A0A965DE66-F1
#
_entry.id   AF-A0A965DE66-F1
#
_cell.length_a   1.000
_cell.length_b   1.000
_cell.length_c   1.000
_cell.angle_alpha   90.00
_cell.angle_beta   90.00
_cell.angle_gamma   90.00
#
_symmetry.space_group_name_H-M   'P 1'
#
loop_
_entity.id
_entity.type
_entity.pdbx_description
1 polymer ?
#
loop_
_entity_poly.entity_id
_entity_poly.type
_entity_poly.pdbx_seq_one_letter_code
_entity_poly.pdbx_strand_id
1 'polypeptide(L)'
;MHHPSVYKSIHSLHHTKKTVYPLDATFFTPFDLSCYMACLHIPNYIIQLSMFEYMSILYFYITMGFVSHSSIAYKHHMLHHIYYKYNFCLVFPVFDMIFDTYRDSDQVKGLEPLDQVDTTKSDTDEPEFVHIVDETIDTKKSD
;
A
#
# COMPACT_ATOMS: atom_id res chain seq x y z
N MET A 1 1.68 -5.14 -12.10
CA MET A 1 0.21 -5.14 -11.90
C MET A 1 -0.39 -3.75 -12.18
N HIS A 2 0.03 -3.06 -13.26
CA HIS A 2 -0.41 -1.67 -13.55
C HIS A 2 -1.48 -1.58 -14.66
N HIS A 3 -1.81 -2.68 -15.33
CA HIS A 3 -2.89 -2.67 -16.32
C HIS A 3 -4.25 -2.73 -15.59
N PRO A 4 -5.19 -1.80 -15.85
CA PRO A 4 -6.44 -1.67 -15.09
C PRO A 4 -7.26 -2.97 -15.00
N SER A 5 -7.25 -3.78 -16.05
CA SER A 5 -7.97 -5.06 -16.09
C SER A 5 -7.36 -6.14 -15.19
N VAL A 6 -6.03 -6.19 -15.08
CA VAL A 6 -5.32 -7.19 -14.27
C VAL A 6 -5.43 -6.84 -12.79
N TYR A 7 -5.32 -5.55 -12.46
CA TYR A 7 -5.49 -5.06 -11.10
C TYR A 7 -6.91 -5.34 -10.56
N LYS A 8 -7.94 -5.08 -11.39
CA LYS A 8 -9.35 -5.30 -11.05
C LYS A 8 -9.78 -6.77 -10.99
N SER A 9 -9.04 -7.68 -11.61
CA SER A 9 -9.39 -9.10 -11.60
C SER A 9 -8.70 -9.90 -10.50
N ILE A 10 -7.62 -9.37 -9.94
CA ILE A 10 -6.71 -10.14 -9.10
C ILE A 10 -6.71 -9.57 -7.69
N HIS A 11 -6.21 -8.34 -7.51
CA HIS A 11 -6.00 -7.76 -6.19
C HIS A 11 -7.22 -6.98 -5.66
N SER A 12 -8.08 -6.46 -6.53
CA SER A 12 -9.24 -5.68 -6.05
C SER A 12 -10.27 -6.50 -5.26
N LEU A 13 -10.30 -7.82 -5.42
CA LEU A 13 -11.14 -8.71 -4.61
C LEU A 13 -10.72 -8.70 -3.14
N HIS A 14 -9.42 -8.57 -2.87
CA HIS A 14 -8.90 -8.44 -1.52
C HIS A 14 -9.33 -7.11 -0.87
N HIS A 15 -9.42 -6.05 -1.66
CA HIS A 15 -9.81 -4.72 -1.20
C HIS A 15 -11.32 -4.43 -1.24
N THR A 16 -12.16 -5.40 -1.60
CA THR A 16 -13.62 -5.17 -1.68
C THR A 16 -14.22 -4.64 -0.38
N LYS A 17 -13.54 -4.88 0.76
CA LYS A 17 -13.91 -4.35 2.07
C LYS A 17 -12.94 -3.25 2.49
N LYS A 18 -13.45 -2.03 2.71
CA LYS A 18 -12.69 -0.92 3.31
C LYS A 18 -12.33 -1.19 4.77
N THR A 19 -13.25 -1.82 5.48
CA THR A 19 -13.01 -2.28 6.85
C THR A 19 -12.37 -3.66 6.78
N VAL A 20 -11.06 -3.68 6.98
CA VAL A 20 -10.27 -4.90 7.02
C VAL A 20 -10.18 -5.45 8.44
N TYR A 21 -10.27 -6.77 8.55
CA TYR A 21 -10.04 -7.54 9.76
C TYR A 21 -8.80 -8.41 9.57
N PRO A 22 -8.12 -8.82 10.66
CA PRO A 22 -6.91 -9.63 10.56
C PRO A 22 -7.03 -10.88 9.67
N LEU A 23 -8.19 -11.53 9.65
CA LEU A 23 -8.44 -12.71 8.82
C LEU A 23 -8.56 -12.38 7.32
N ASP A 24 -8.91 -11.15 6.95
CA ASP A 24 -8.93 -10.69 5.55
C ASP A 24 -7.53 -10.79 4.91
N ALA A 25 -6.46 -10.77 5.72
CA ALA A 25 -5.07 -11.01 5.28
C ALA A 25 -4.81 -12.43 4.75
N THR A 26 -5.77 -13.36 4.89
CA THR A 26 -5.64 -14.75 4.39
C THR A 26 -6.43 -15.00 3.11
N PHE A 27 -7.30 -14.06 2.72
CA PHE A 27 -8.14 -14.18 1.54
C PHE A 27 -7.42 -13.60 0.33
N PHE A 28 -6.65 -14.46 -0.34
CA PHE A 28 -5.99 -14.17 -1.60
C PHE A 28 -6.50 -15.08 -2.71
N THR A 29 -6.50 -14.58 -3.95
CA THR A 29 -6.67 -15.47 -5.10
C THR A 29 -5.42 -16.35 -5.27
N PRO A 30 -5.52 -17.54 -5.91
CA PRO A 30 -4.34 -18.37 -6.19
C PRO A 30 -3.25 -17.62 -6.97
N PHE A 31 -3.63 -16.64 -7.79
CA PHE A 31 -2.69 -15.81 -8.52
C PHE A 31 -1.99 -14.79 -7.60
N ASP A 32 -2.73 -14.08 -6.73
CA ASP A 32 -2.13 -13.19 -5.72
C ASP A 32 -1.12 -13.95 -4.88
N LEU A 33 -1.47 -15.16 -4.44
CA LEU A 33 -0.58 -16.02 -3.67
C LEU A 33 0.67 -16.40 -4.46
N SER A 34 0.54 -16.67 -5.76
CA SER A 34 1.68 -16.99 -6.62
C SER A 34 2.63 -15.79 -6.77
N CYS A 35 2.09 -14.59 -7.02
CA CYS A 35 2.89 -13.36 -7.08
C CYS A 35 3.58 -13.05 -5.75
N TYR A 36 2.83 -13.20 -4.65
CA TYR A 36 3.34 -13.01 -3.31
C TYR A 36 4.50 -13.96 -2.98
N MET A 37 4.34 -15.25 -3.28
CA MET A 37 5.39 -16.25 -3.10
C MET A 37 6.60 -15.96 -3.98
N ALA A 38 6.39 -15.52 -5.22
CA ALA A 38 7.48 -15.10 -6.10
C ALA A 38 8.27 -13.93 -5.49
N CYS A 39 7.60 -12.90 -4.99
CA CYS A 39 8.28 -11.76 -4.34
C CYS A 39 9.10 -12.18 -3.11
N LEU A 40 8.67 -13.17 -2.34
CA LEU A 40 9.42 -13.70 -1.20
C LEU A 40 10.57 -14.65 -1.61
N HIS A 41 10.42 -15.37 -2.73
CA HIS A 41 11.42 -16.35 -3.18
C HIS A 41 12.50 -15.75 -4.08
N ILE A 42 12.19 -14.72 -4.88
CA ILE A 42 13.16 -14.09 -5.79
C ILE A 42 14.42 -13.60 -5.03
N PRO A 43 14.31 -12.94 -3.86
CA PRO A 43 15.47 -12.53 -3.08
C PRO A 43 16.39 -13.68 -2.66
N ASN A 44 15.86 -14.90 -2.48
CA ASN A 44 16.67 -16.07 -2.11
C ASN A 44 17.66 -16.50 -3.19
N TYR A 45 17.45 -16.11 -4.45
CA TYR A 45 18.41 -16.36 -5.53
C TYR A 45 19.62 -15.40 -5.49
N ILE A 46 19.48 -14.27 -4.79
CA ILE A 46 20.52 -13.24 -4.67
C ILE A 46 21.20 -13.35 -3.29
N ILE A 47 20.42 -13.60 -2.25
CA ILE A 47 20.85 -13.70 -0.85
C ILE A 47 20.74 -15.16 -0.44
N GLN A 48 21.86 -15.77 -0.05
CA GLN A 48 21.87 -17.13 0.47
C GLN A 48 21.34 -17.13 1.91
N LEU A 49 20.04 -17.37 2.06
CA LEU A 49 19.41 -17.55 3.37
C LEU A 49 19.45 -19.03 3.78
N SER A 50 19.78 -19.29 5.03
CA SER A 50 19.52 -20.58 5.64
C SER A 50 18.01 -20.84 5.71
N MET A 51 17.62 -22.12 5.77
CA MET A 51 16.21 -22.51 5.91
C MET A 51 15.56 -21.86 7.14
N PHE A 52 16.31 -21.71 8.23
CA PHE A 52 15.82 -21.06 9.46
C PHE A 52 15.55 -19.57 9.27
N GLU A 53 16.47 -18.84 8.63
CA GLU A 53 16.29 -17.41 8.34
C GLU A 53 15.10 -17.18 7.41
N TYR A 54 15.00 -17.98 6.35
CA TYR A 54 13.89 -17.92 5.42
C TYR A 54 12.54 -18.17 6.13
N MET A 55 12.45 -19.21 6.96
CA MET A 55 11.23 -19.49 7.73
C MET A 55 10.91 -18.39 8.75
N SER A 56 11.91 -17.77 9.35
CA SER A 56 11.74 -16.66 10.28
C SER A 56 11.18 -15.42 9.57
N ILE A 57 11.71 -15.10 8.38
CA ILE A 57 11.21 -13.99 7.54
C ILE A 57 9.78 -14.26 7.10
N LEU A 58 9.49 -15.48 6.63
CA LEU A 58 8.14 -15.88 6.22
C LEU A 58 7.14 -15.77 7.37
N TYR A 59 7.50 -16.28 8.55
CA TYR A 59 6.66 -16.20 9.75
C TYR A 59 6.40 -14.75 10.17
N PHE A 60 7.46 -13.92 10.20
CA PHE A 60 7.35 -12.50 10.49
C PHE A 60 6.42 -11.81 9.50
N TYR A 61 6.63 -12.04 8.20
CA TYR A 61 5.85 -11.39 7.15
C TYR A 61 4.36 -11.78 7.23
N ILE A 62 4.03 -13.06 7.42
CA ILE A 62 2.63 -13.52 7.59
C ILE A 62 1.99 -12.89 8.83
N THR A 63 2.73 -12.84 9.94
CA THR A 63 2.26 -12.23 11.19
C THR A 63 2.00 -10.73 11.01
N MET A 64 2.91 -10.02 10.33
CA MET A 64 2.72 -8.61 10.01
C MET A 64 1.56 -8.38 9.03
N GLY A 65 1.31 -9.30 8.10
CA GLY A 65 0.10 -9.29 7.27
C GLY A 65 -1.18 -9.33 8.10
N PHE A 66 -1.25 -10.24 9.07
CA PHE A 66 -2.39 -10.33 9.99
C PHE A 66 -2.56 -9.07 10.84
N VAL A 67 -1.47 -8.56 11.40
CA VAL A 67 -1.50 -7.37 12.28
C VAL A 67 -1.83 -6.10 11.50
N SER A 68 -1.31 -5.93 10.28
CA SER A 68 -1.54 -4.75 9.43
C SER A 68 -2.96 -4.64 8.89
N HIS A 69 -3.69 -5.76 8.79
CA HIS A 69 -5.13 -5.80 8.52
C HIS A 69 -5.99 -5.51 9.76
N SER A 70 -5.41 -4.82 10.74
CA SER A 70 -6.09 -4.38 11.94
C SER A 70 -5.57 -3.01 12.35
N SER A 71 -6.40 -2.24 13.04
CA SER A 71 -5.97 -0.95 13.62
C SER A 71 -5.18 -1.13 14.93
N ILE A 72 -4.71 -2.33 15.26
CA ILE A 72 -4.07 -2.64 16.55
C ILE A 72 -2.66 -2.03 16.61
N ALA A 73 -1.86 -2.19 15.55
CA ALA A 73 -0.47 -1.73 15.55
C ALA A 73 -0.28 -0.43 14.76
N TYR A 74 -0.84 -0.33 13.54
CA TYR A 74 -0.70 0.84 12.69
C TYR A 74 -1.75 0.87 11.58
N LYS A 75 -2.00 2.05 11.02
CA LYS A 75 -3.03 2.29 10.00
C LYS A 75 -2.52 2.29 8.55
N HIS A 76 -1.21 2.10 8.35
CA HIS A 76 -0.55 2.20 7.04
C HIS A 76 -1.25 1.38 5.95
N HIS A 77 -1.42 0.07 6.17
CA HIS A 77 -2.06 -0.80 5.19
C HIS A 77 -3.58 -0.58 5.09
N MET A 78 -4.23 -0.14 6.17
CA MET A 78 -5.64 0.27 6.12
C MET A 78 -5.85 1.46 5.17
N LEU A 79 -4.94 2.44 5.17
CA LEU A 79 -4.99 3.56 4.22
C LEU A 79 -4.83 3.08 2.77
N HIS A 80 -4.04 2.04 2.54
CA HIS A 80 -3.94 1.40 1.24
C HIS A 80 -5.27 0.78 0.79
N HIS A 81 -5.97 0.07 1.68
CA HIS A 81 -7.32 -0.47 1.39
C HIS A 81 -8.38 0.61 1.16
N ILE A 82 -8.25 1.79 1.77
CA ILE A 82 -9.22 2.89 1.62
C ILE A 82 -8.96 3.68 0.32
N TYR A 83 -7.70 3.98 0.02
CA TYR A 83 -7.33 4.95 -1.02
C TYR A 83 -6.65 4.33 -2.24
N TYR A 84 -6.18 3.08 -2.18
CA TYR A 84 -5.57 2.29 -3.27
C TYR A 84 -4.33 2.86 -3.98
N LYS A 85 -3.99 4.13 -3.73
CA LYS A 85 -2.90 4.88 -4.37
C LYS A 85 -1.70 5.09 -3.48
N TYR A 86 -1.81 4.72 -2.20
CA TYR A 86 -0.80 4.98 -1.19
C TYR A 86 -0.47 3.69 -0.44
N ASN A 87 0.68 3.68 0.23
CA ASN A 87 1.08 2.68 1.23
C ASN A 87 1.08 1.23 0.70
N PHE A 88 1.77 0.99 -0.40
CA PHE A 88 1.81 -0.33 -1.06
C PHE A 88 2.61 -1.37 -0.28
N CYS A 89 3.59 -0.95 0.53
CA CYS A 89 4.38 -1.88 1.31
C CYS A 89 3.59 -2.40 2.51
N LEU A 90 3.67 -3.71 2.76
CA LEU A 90 2.93 -4.29 3.88
C LEU A 90 3.58 -4.00 5.25
N VAL A 91 4.92 -4.07 5.32
CA VAL A 91 5.64 -4.09 6.60
C VAL A 91 6.51 -2.84 6.79
N PHE A 92 7.42 -2.59 5.86
CA PHE A 92 8.35 -1.45 5.92
C PHE A 92 8.06 -0.50 4.77
N PRO A 93 7.69 0.76 5.03
CA PRO A 93 7.32 1.73 4.00
C PRO A 93 8.54 2.33 3.28
N VAL A 94 9.67 1.63 3.21
CA VAL A 94 10.91 2.17 2.64
C VAL A 94 10.71 2.53 1.18
N PHE A 95 10.11 1.63 0.38
CA PHE A 95 9.83 1.94 -1.01
C PHE A 95 8.72 2.97 -1.15
N ASP A 96 7.72 2.96 -0.26
CA ASP A 96 6.70 4.01 -0.29
C ASP A 96 7.26 5.41 -0.03
N MET A 97 8.28 5.53 0.84
CA MET A 97 8.98 6.78 1.08
C MET A 97 9.84 7.19 -0.12
N ILE A 98 10.57 6.23 -0.71
CA ILE A 98 11.45 6.48 -1.86
C ILE A 98 10.65 6.95 -3.08
N PHE A 99 9.46 6.38 -3.30
CA PHE A 99 8.60 6.66 -4.45
C PHE A 99 7.47 7.65 -4.16
N ASP A 100 7.48 8.31 -3.00
CA ASP A 100 6.44 9.25 -2.54
C ASP A 100 5.00 8.69 -2.61
N THR A 101 4.83 7.41 -2.31
CA THR A 101 3.52 6.77 -2.13
C THR A 101 3.16 6.59 -0.66
N TYR A 102 4.02 7.01 0.27
CA TYR A 102 3.75 6.97 1.70
C TYR A 102 2.78 8.08 2.11
N ARG A 103 1.71 7.74 2.82
CA ARG A 103 0.83 8.70 3.47
C ARG A 103 0.51 8.29 4.90
N ASP A 104 0.55 9.24 5.81
CA ASP A 104 0.03 9.07 7.17
C ASP A 104 -1.46 9.42 7.26
N SER A 105 -2.04 9.28 8.46
CA SER A 105 -3.46 9.57 8.67
C SER A 105 -3.82 11.04 8.60
N ASP A 106 -2.87 11.96 8.82
CA ASP A 106 -3.10 13.40 8.78
C ASP A 106 -3.05 13.94 7.36
N GLN A 107 -2.15 13.41 6.54
CA GLN A 107 -1.98 13.76 5.13
C GLN A 107 -3.16 13.34 4.24
N VAL A 108 -3.95 12.36 4.67
CA VAL A 108 -5.16 11.93 3.96
C VAL A 108 -6.45 12.55 4.50
N LYS A 109 -6.39 13.37 5.56
CA LYS A 109 -7.57 14.04 6.11
C LYS A 109 -8.16 14.97 5.04
N GLY A 110 -9.40 14.72 4.64
CA GLY A 110 -10.11 15.51 3.64
C GLY A 110 -9.96 15.00 2.20
N LEU A 111 -9.20 13.93 1.97
CA LEU A 111 -9.26 13.20 0.70
C LEU A 111 -10.46 12.27 0.70
N GLU A 112 -11.29 12.37 -0.35
CA GLU A 112 -12.36 11.43 -0.60
C GLU A 112 -11.79 10.08 -1.07
N PRO A 113 -12.28 8.93 -0.54
CA PRO A 113 -11.95 7.62 -1.08
C PRO A 113 -12.29 7.56 -2.58
N LEU A 114 -11.46 6.91 -3.39
CA LEU A 114 -11.58 6.92 -4.85
C LEU A 114 -12.96 6.50 -5.39
N ASP A 115 -13.64 5.60 -4.68
CA ASP A 115 -14.94 5.08 -5.08
C ASP A 115 -16.09 6.09 -4.85
N GLN A 116 -15.82 7.25 -4.27
CA GLN A 116 -16.75 8.38 -4.18
C GLN A 116 -16.45 9.50 -5.19
N VAL A 117 -15.38 9.38 -5.98
CA VAL A 117 -15.15 10.29 -7.11
C VAL A 117 -16.11 9.89 -8.22
N ASP A 118 -17.14 10.71 -8.40
CA ASP A 118 -18.17 10.56 -9.43
C ASP A 118 -17.53 10.47 -10.82
N THR A 119 -17.46 9.25 -11.37
CA THR A 119 -16.92 8.98 -12.71
C THR A 119 -17.84 9.44 -13.84
N THR A 120 -18.95 10.13 -13.54
CA THR A 120 -19.82 10.72 -14.57
C THR A 120 -19.37 12.09 -15.07
N LYS A 121 -18.33 12.69 -14.48
CA LYS A 121 -17.62 13.82 -15.12
C LYS A 121 -16.56 13.26 -16.06
N SER A 122 -16.96 13.06 -17.32
CA SER A 122 -15.99 13.11 -18.41
C SER A 122 -15.28 14.44 -18.34
N ASP A 123 -13.96 14.44 -18.31
CA ASP A 123 -13.21 15.37 -19.13
C ASP A 123 -11.85 14.72 -19.42
N THR A 124 -11.54 14.72 -20.70
CA THR A 124 -10.21 14.56 -21.26
C THR A 124 -9.25 15.47 -20.52
N ASP A 125 -8.42 14.92 -19.62
CA ASP A 125 -7.09 15.42 -19.33
C ASP A 125 -6.34 14.35 -18.53
N GLU A 126 -5.09 14.12 -18.91
CA GLU A 126 -4.17 13.25 -18.19
C GLU A 126 -4.08 13.70 -16.71
N PRO A 127 -3.88 12.79 -15.75
CA PRO A 127 -3.72 13.20 -14.36
C PRO A 127 -2.48 14.08 -14.23
N GLU A 128 -2.73 15.38 -14.04
CA GLU A 128 -1.72 16.37 -13.69
C GLU A 128 -0.92 15.84 -12.49
N PHE A 129 0.38 15.62 -12.70
CA PHE A 129 1.35 15.55 -11.62
C PHE A 129 1.25 16.89 -10.89
N VAL A 130 0.49 16.94 -9.80
CA VAL A 130 0.45 18.10 -8.91
C VAL A 130 1.84 18.20 -8.29
N HIS A 131 2.70 19.00 -8.93
CA HIS A 131 3.88 19.56 -8.29
C HIS A 131 3.40 20.32 -7.06
N ILE A 132 3.59 19.74 -5.88
CA ILE A 132 3.46 20.47 -4.63
C ILE A 132 4.56 21.53 -4.68
N VAL A 133 4.13 22.77 -4.86
CA VAL A 133 4.97 23.97 -4.83
C VAL A 133 5.52 24.10 -3.40
N ASP A 134 6.84 24.26 -3.31
CA ASP A 134 7.57 24.66 -2.10
C ASP A 134 6.89 25.88 -1.46
N GLU A 135 6.15 25.68 -0.37
CA GLU A 135 5.79 26.79 0.52
C GLU A 135 6.96 27.08 1.46
N THR A 136 7.41 28.31 1.30
CA THR A 136 8.64 28.89 1.77
C THR A 136 8.62 29.02 3.29
N ILE A 137 9.73 28.62 3.93
CA ILE A 137 10.02 28.87 5.35
C ILE A 137 10.12 30.38 5.56
N ASP A 138 9.09 30.99 6.12
CA ASP A 138 9.13 32.38 6.60
C ASP A 138 9.87 32.42 7.95
N THR A 139 11.16 32.72 7.88
CA THR A 139 12.00 32.97 9.05
C THR A 139 11.68 34.36 9.58
N LYS A 140 10.85 34.43 10.63
CA LYS A 140 10.72 35.65 11.43
C LYS A 140 12.06 36.00 12.07
N LYS A 141 12.64 37.09 11.58
CA LYS A 141 13.77 37.82 12.16
C LYS A 141 13.44 38.29 13.58
N SER A 142 14.46 38.16 14.41
CA SER A 142 14.75 38.91 15.62
C SER A 142 14.57 40.42 15.45
N ASP A 143 13.90 41.04 16.41
CA ASP A 143 14.22 42.37 16.94
C ASP A 143 14.33 42.25 18.48
#